data_AF-A0A2D6NHF1-F1
#
_entry.id   AF-A0A2D6NHF1-F1
#
_cell.length_a   1.000
_cell.length_b   1.000
_cell.length_c   1.000
_cell.angle_alpha   90.00
_cell.angle_beta   90.00
_cell.angle_gamma   90.00
#
_symmetry.space_group_name_H-M   'P 1'
#
loop_
_entity.id
_entity.type
_entity.pdbx_description
1 polymer ?
#
loop_
_entity_poly.entity_id
_entity_poly.type
_entity_poly.pdbx_seq_one_letter_code
_entity_poly.pdbx_strand_id
1 'polypeptide(L)'
;MNKTALTILISIVLTIILVSTVNVGTSLFLDEPDYNDYCDDERIVPLNPNATAEEKESYNEEYSECRAEWDTERESYNQLRYYIFATIGFILLLVGLFHKENLIQITGLATGGILVFEGIVINLQNKLIVFISLLAMLVIFGILGYRVVKKF
;
A
#
# COMPACT_ATOMS: atom_id res chain seq x y z
N MET A 1 10.25 -18.47 -30.54
CA MET A 1 10.06 -17.26 -29.70
C MET A 1 11.43 -16.72 -29.32
N ASN A 2 11.67 -15.40 -29.40
CA ASN A 2 12.95 -14.80 -29.02
C ASN A 2 13.21 -15.03 -27.52
N LYS A 3 14.44 -15.41 -27.14
CA LYS A 3 14.86 -15.61 -25.74
C LYS A 3 14.49 -14.41 -24.86
N THR A 4 14.65 -13.20 -25.37
CA THR A 4 14.29 -11.97 -24.67
C THR A 4 12.78 -11.85 -24.42
N ALA A 5 11.96 -12.18 -25.44
CA ALA A 5 10.51 -12.13 -25.31
C ALA A 5 10.00 -13.16 -24.30
N LEU A 6 10.58 -14.37 -24.28
CA LEU A 6 10.28 -15.38 -23.27
C LEU A 6 10.64 -14.89 -21.85
N THR A 7 11.82 -14.30 -21.66
CA THR A 7 12.24 -13.75 -20.36
C THR A 7 11.29 -12.67 -19.86
N ILE A 8 10.85 -11.76 -20.74
CA ILE A 8 9.88 -10.71 -20.38
C ILE A 8 8.55 -11.34 -19.97
N LEU A 9 8.03 -12.28 -20.75
CA LEU A 9 6.75 -12.95 -20.45
C LEU A 9 6.79 -13.67 -19.11
N ILE A 10 7.87 -14.42 -18.83
CA ILE A 10 8.06 -15.09 -17.54
C ILE A 10 8.15 -14.05 -16.41
N SER A 11 8.87 -12.94 -16.61
CA SER A 11 9.00 -11.89 -15.58
C SER A 11 7.66 -11.27 -15.21
N ILE A 12 6.78 -11.05 -16.19
CA ILE A 12 5.43 -10.52 -15.96
C ILE A 12 4.61 -11.50 -15.11
N VAL A 13 4.61 -12.78 -15.49
CA VAL A 13 3.87 -13.82 -14.74
C VAL A 13 4.39 -13.94 -13.31
N LEU A 14 5.71 -13.95 -13.11
CA LEU A 14 6.32 -13.96 -11.78
C LEU A 14 5.97 -12.70 -10.98
N THR A 15 5.95 -11.53 -11.63
CA THR A 15 5.58 -10.27 -10.97
C THR A 15 4.16 -10.35 -10.42
N ILE A 16 3.20 -10.83 -11.23
CA ILE A 16 1.80 -10.99 -10.81
C ILE A 16 1.69 -11.95 -9.63
N ILE A 17 2.36 -13.11 -9.71
CA ILE A 17 2.35 -14.11 -8.64
C ILE A 17 2.91 -13.52 -7.34
N LEU A 18 4.04 -12.82 -7.39
CA LEU A 18 4.67 -12.24 -6.20
C LEU A 18 3.82 -11.15 -5.56
N VAL A 19 3.30 -10.21 -6.36
CA VAL A 19 2.41 -9.14 -5.86
C VAL A 19 1.15 -9.74 -5.23
N SER A 20 0.54 -10.73 -5.90
CA SER A 20 -0.64 -11.43 -5.38
C SER A 20 -0.33 -12.18 -4.08
N THR A 21 0.84 -12.81 -3.99
CA THR A 21 1.28 -13.55 -2.80
C THR A 21 1.44 -12.62 -1.61
N VAL A 22 2.03 -11.43 -1.81
CA VAL A 22 2.15 -10.44 -0.72
C VAL A 22 0.78 -9.93 -0.31
N ASN A 23 -0.09 -9.55 -1.26
CA ASN A 23 -1.43 -9.07 -0.96
C ASN A 23 -2.26 -10.11 -0.18
N VAL A 24 -2.40 -11.33 -0.71
CA VAL A 24 -3.13 -12.41 -0.05
C VAL A 24 -2.45 -12.81 1.27
N GLY A 25 -1.13 -12.83 1.30
CA GLY A 25 -0.38 -13.12 2.52
C GLY A 25 -0.71 -12.13 3.63
N THR A 26 -0.70 -10.83 3.32
CA THR A 26 -1.04 -9.81 4.33
C THR A 26 -2.48 -9.89 4.82
N SER A 27 -3.44 -10.21 3.95
CA SER A 27 -4.85 -10.35 4.36
C SER A 27 -5.12 -11.59 5.22
N LEU A 28 -4.18 -12.55 5.30
CA LEU A 28 -4.29 -13.69 6.21
C LEU A 28 -3.79 -13.39 7.62
N PHE A 29 -2.97 -12.35 7.79
CA PHE A 29 -2.36 -12.01 9.07
C PHE A 29 -2.84 -10.67 9.64
N LEU A 30 -3.46 -9.82 8.81
CA LEU A 30 -3.97 -8.52 9.19
C LEU A 30 -5.47 -8.48 8.89
N ASP A 31 -6.26 -8.36 9.95
CA ASP A 31 -7.70 -8.12 9.84
C ASP A 31 -7.94 -6.64 9.54
N GLU A 32 -8.66 -6.35 8.47
CA GLU A 32 -9.03 -4.98 8.11
C GLU A 32 -10.15 -4.50 9.04
N PRO A 33 -10.02 -3.33 9.69
CA PRO A 33 -11.06 -2.82 10.57
C PRO A 33 -12.32 -2.49 9.76
N ASP A 34 -13.41 -3.20 10.04
CA ASP A 34 -14.71 -2.92 9.44
C ASP A 34 -15.32 -1.67 10.08
N TYR A 35 -15.98 -0.83 9.29
CA TYR A 35 -16.61 0.39 9.79
C TYR A 35 -17.72 0.07 10.81
N ASN A 36 -18.49 -1.00 10.59
CA ASN A 36 -19.63 -1.36 11.41
C ASN A 36 -19.22 -1.90 12.78
N ASP A 37 -17.98 -2.38 12.94
CA ASP A 37 -17.46 -2.79 14.24
C ASP A 37 -17.35 -1.61 15.22
N TYR A 38 -17.22 -0.38 14.70
CA TYR A 38 -17.08 0.85 15.48
C TYR A 38 -18.37 1.68 15.43
N CYS A 39 -18.94 1.84 14.24
CA CYS A 39 -20.12 2.64 13.97
C CYS A 39 -21.26 1.72 13.51
N ASP A 40 -21.97 1.10 14.46
CA ASP A 40 -23.19 0.34 14.16
C ASP A 40 -24.24 1.25 13.51
N ASP A 41 -24.77 0.83 12.37
CA ASP A 41 -25.93 1.46 11.72
C ASP A 41 -27.15 1.54 12.66
N GLU A 42 -27.24 0.66 13.67
CA GLU A 42 -28.30 0.68 14.68
C GLU A 42 -28.07 1.70 15.81
N ARG A 43 -26.82 2.10 16.10
CA ARG A 43 -26.51 3.16 17.08
C ARG A 43 -26.78 4.54 16.48
N ILE A 44 -26.57 4.66 15.18
CA ILE A 44 -26.83 5.87 14.40
C ILE A 44 -28.32 5.90 14.02
N VAL A 45 -29.20 6.18 15.00
CA VAL A 45 -30.64 6.37 14.73
C VAL A 45 -30.79 7.48 13.69
N PRO A 46 -31.48 7.26 12.55
CA PRO A 46 -31.65 8.30 11.55
C PRO A 46 -32.27 9.52 12.21
N LEU A 47 -31.55 10.65 12.14
CA LEU A 47 -31.93 11.89 12.80
C LEU A 47 -33.39 12.19 12.50
N ASN A 48 -34.26 12.15 13.52
CA ASN A 48 -35.64 12.60 13.34
C ASN A 48 -35.57 14.04 12.83
N PRO A 49 -36.17 14.38 11.67
CA PRO A 49 -36.10 15.75 11.14
C PRO A 49 -36.67 16.77 12.14
N ASN A 50 -37.53 16.32 13.06
CA ASN A 50 -38.12 17.10 14.14
C ASN A 50 -37.36 17.01 15.48
N ALA A 51 -36.16 16.42 15.51
CA ALA A 51 -35.32 16.35 16.71
C ALA A 51 -34.97 17.76 17.22
N THR A 52 -34.91 17.90 18.54
CA THR A 52 -34.42 19.10 19.22
C THR A 52 -32.95 19.35 18.90
N ALA A 53 -32.47 20.58 19.08
CA ALA A 53 -31.07 20.91 18.82
C ALA A 53 -30.11 20.07 19.67
N GLU A 54 -30.48 19.77 20.91
CA GLU A 54 -29.71 18.96 21.86
C GLU A 54 -29.59 17.49 21.41
N GLU A 55 -30.68 16.89 20.91
CA GLU A 55 -30.64 15.54 20.34
C GLU A 55 -29.76 15.47 19.09
N LYS A 56 -29.74 16.53 18.27
CA LYS A 56 -28.87 16.59 17.09
C LYS A 56 -27.39 16.73 17.47
N GLU A 57 -27.11 17.50 18.52
CA GLU A 57 -25.76 17.70 19.04
C GLU A 57 -25.20 16.39 19.61
N SER A 58 -25.97 15.71 20.48
CA SER A 58 -25.59 14.41 21.05
C SER A 58 -25.34 13.35 19.97
N TYR A 59 -26.16 13.29 18.92
CA TYR A 59 -25.95 12.39 17.80
C TYR A 59 -24.66 12.70 17.02
N ASN A 60 -24.38 13.98 16.77
CA ASN A 60 -23.16 14.37 16.06
C ASN A 60 -21.89 14.05 16.86
N GLU A 61 -21.97 14.17 18.19
CA GLU A 61 -20.88 13.80 19.09
C GLU A 61 -20.61 12.29 19.04
N GLU A 62 -21.64 11.45 19.22
CA GLU A 62 -21.51 9.99 19.14
C GLU A 62 -20.99 9.53 17.76
N TYR A 63 -21.49 10.13 16.69
CA TYR A 63 -21.00 9.87 15.34
C TYR A 63 -19.53 10.28 15.15
N SER A 64 -19.13 11.42 15.70
CA SER A 64 -17.76 11.91 15.63
C SER A 64 -16.80 11.01 16.41
N GLU A 65 -17.21 10.53 17.57
CA GLU A 65 -16.42 9.63 18.40
C GLU A 65 -16.20 8.28 17.72
N CYS A 66 -17.27 7.62 17.25
CA CYS A 66 -17.14 6.31 16.60
C CYS A 66 -16.27 6.41 15.33
N ARG A 67 -16.42 7.49 14.56
CA ARG A 67 -15.59 7.74 13.38
C ARG A 67 -14.12 7.95 13.75
N ALA A 68 -13.84 8.66 14.83
CA ALA A 68 -12.47 8.89 15.29
C ALA A 68 -11.80 7.59 15.74
N GLU A 69 -12.52 6.69 16.41
CA GLU A 69 -12.03 5.35 16.77
C GLU A 69 -11.70 4.52 15.52
N TRP A 70 -12.65 4.42 14.58
CA TRP A 70 -12.43 3.70 13.33
C TRP A 70 -11.26 4.29 12.52
N ASP A 71 -11.17 5.62 12.42
CA ASP A 71 -10.08 6.29 11.71
C ASP A 71 -8.72 5.98 12.33
N THR A 72 -8.64 5.88 13.67
CA THR A 72 -7.42 5.55 14.41
C THR A 72 -6.97 4.11 14.14
N GLU A 73 -7.89 3.16 14.20
CA GLU A 73 -7.61 1.74 13.95
C GLU A 73 -7.26 1.49 12.48
N ARG A 74 -8.00 2.13 11.56
CA ARG A 74 -7.72 2.09 10.13
C ARG A 74 -6.37 2.71 9.79
N GLU A 75 -6.00 3.83 10.40
CA GLU A 75 -4.67 4.43 10.20
C GLU A 75 -3.58 3.47 10.67
N SER A 76 -3.73 2.85 11.84
CA SER A 76 -2.77 1.89 12.39
C SER A 76 -2.61 0.67 11.49
N TYR A 77 -3.73 0.11 11.00
CA TYR A 77 -3.75 -0.98 10.03
C TYR A 77 -3.05 -0.58 8.71
N ASN A 78 -3.37 0.58 8.15
CA ASN A 78 -2.78 1.08 6.91
C ASN A 78 -1.27 1.33 7.05
N GLN A 79 -0.82 1.87 8.19
CA GLN A 79 0.60 2.07 8.48
C GLN A 79 1.34 0.74 8.55
N LEU A 80 0.79 -0.26 9.27
CA LEU A 80 1.38 -1.59 9.37
C LEU A 80 1.47 -2.27 8.00
N ARG A 81 0.38 -2.24 7.23
CA ARG A 81 0.34 -2.79 5.87
C ARG A 81 1.34 -2.09 4.95
N TYR A 82 1.45 -0.76 5.04
CA TYR A 82 2.50 -0.02 4.33
C TYR A 82 3.90 -0.52 4.70
N TYR A 83 4.22 -0.71 5.98
CA TYR A 83 5.56 -1.15 6.37
C TYR A 83 5.90 -2.52 5.81
N ILE A 84 4.95 -3.45 5.76
CA ILE A 84 5.15 -4.77 5.15
C ILE A 84 5.43 -4.62 3.64
N PHE A 85 4.56 -3.91 2.92
CA PHE A 85 4.65 -3.75 1.47
C PHE A 85 5.91 -2.99 1.05
N ALA A 86 6.18 -1.86 1.70
CA ALA A 86 7.35 -1.04 1.43
C ALA A 86 8.64 -1.79 1.76
N THR A 87 8.71 -2.52 2.88
CA THR A 87 9.92 -3.27 3.26
C THR A 87 10.23 -4.36 2.24
N ILE A 88 9.26 -5.22 1.92
CA ILE A 88 9.44 -6.27 0.91
C ILE A 88 9.76 -5.64 -0.44
N GLY A 89 9.03 -4.58 -0.82
CA GLY A 89 9.21 -3.87 -2.07
C GLY A 89 10.62 -3.27 -2.22
N PHE A 90 11.14 -2.60 -1.19
CA PHE A 90 12.50 -2.06 -1.20
C PHE A 90 13.56 -3.16 -1.25
N ILE A 91 13.38 -4.27 -0.52
CA ILE A 91 14.30 -5.42 -0.62
C ILE A 91 14.35 -5.92 -2.07
N LEU A 92 13.20 -6.08 -2.72
CA LEU A 92 13.13 -6.54 -4.12
C LEU A 92 13.72 -5.52 -5.11
N LEU A 93 13.51 -4.22 -4.89
CA LEU A 93 14.15 -3.16 -5.66
C LEU A 93 15.68 -3.22 -5.53
N LEU A 94 16.21 -3.41 -4.32
CA LEU A 94 17.64 -3.53 -4.10
C LEU A 94 18.21 -4.80 -4.74
N VAL A 95 17.54 -5.94 -4.58
CA VAL A 95 17.93 -7.20 -5.25
C VAL A 95 17.95 -6.99 -6.76
N GLY A 96 16.87 -6.46 -7.34
CA GLY A 96 16.79 -6.18 -8.77
C GLY A 96 17.85 -5.19 -9.26
N LEU A 97 18.16 -4.16 -8.48
CA LEU A 97 19.16 -3.14 -8.83
C LEU A 97 20.59 -3.71 -8.91
N PHE A 98 20.95 -4.65 -8.04
CA PHE A 98 22.32 -5.19 -7.98
C PHE A 98 22.49 -6.52 -8.72
N HIS A 99 21.41 -7.20 -9.08
CA HIS A 99 21.48 -8.44 -9.82
C HIS A 99 21.76 -8.21 -11.31
N LYS A 100 22.60 -9.06 -11.92
CA LYS A 100 23.00 -8.93 -13.34
C LYS A 100 22.13 -9.74 -14.30
N GLU A 101 21.41 -10.74 -13.79
CA GLU A 101 20.56 -11.60 -14.63
C GLU A 101 19.25 -10.88 -14.97
N ASN A 102 18.92 -10.82 -16.26
CA ASN A 102 17.78 -10.07 -16.77
C ASN A 102 16.44 -10.49 -16.11
N LEU A 103 16.24 -11.79 -15.85
CA LEU A 103 15.00 -12.27 -15.26
C LEU A 103 14.78 -11.73 -13.84
N ILE A 104 15.79 -11.87 -12.98
CA ILE A 104 15.74 -11.42 -11.58
C ILE A 104 15.73 -9.90 -11.51
N GLN A 105 16.50 -9.23 -12.37
CA GLN A 105 16.52 -7.77 -12.44
C GLN A 105 15.15 -7.20 -12.81
N ILE A 106 14.52 -7.68 -13.89
CA ILE A 106 13.21 -7.17 -14.35
C ILE A 106 12.13 -7.48 -13.32
N THR A 107 12.06 -8.73 -12.86
CA THR A 107 11.03 -9.16 -11.89
C THR A 107 11.19 -8.43 -10.56
N GLY A 108 12.40 -8.36 -10.01
CA GLY A 108 12.67 -7.70 -8.74
C GLY A 108 12.37 -6.20 -8.78
N LEU A 109 12.76 -5.51 -9.86
CA LEU A 109 12.47 -4.09 -10.03
C LEU A 109 10.95 -3.83 -10.21
N ALA A 110 10.27 -4.65 -11.01
CA ALA A 110 8.84 -4.50 -11.25
C ALA A 110 8.01 -4.80 -10.00
N THR A 111 8.18 -5.98 -9.39
CA THR A 111 7.49 -6.35 -8.14
C THR A 111 7.83 -5.37 -7.02
N GLY A 112 9.11 -5.02 -6.87
CA GLY A 112 9.54 -4.08 -5.85
C GLY A 112 8.90 -2.71 -6.00
N GLY A 113 8.87 -2.18 -7.23
CA GLY A 113 8.23 -0.90 -7.53
C GLY A 113 6.72 -0.91 -7.29
N ILE A 114 6.03 -1.98 -7.71
CA ILE A 114 4.58 -2.13 -7.49
C ILE A 114 4.27 -2.18 -6.00
N LEU A 115 4.97 -3.00 -5.22
CA LEU A 115 4.70 -3.13 -3.78
C LEU A 115 4.97 -1.84 -3.01
N VAL A 116 6.07 -1.13 -3.29
CA VAL A 116 6.33 0.18 -2.66
C VAL A 116 5.24 1.17 -3.05
N PHE A 117 4.81 1.18 -4.31
CA PHE A 117 3.74 2.06 -4.78
C PHE A 117 2.39 1.76 -4.12
N GLU A 118 2.00 0.48 -4.04
CA GLU A 118 0.79 0.04 -3.32
C GLU A 118 0.83 0.46 -1.86
N GLY A 119 1.97 0.23 -1.18
CA GLY A 119 2.17 0.71 0.19
C GLY A 119 1.96 2.22 0.31
N ILE A 120 2.55 3.02 -0.59
CA ILE A 120 2.40 4.48 -0.59
C ILE A 120 0.93 4.89 -0.71
N VAL A 121 0.17 4.25 -1.60
CA VAL A 121 -1.26 4.54 -1.80
C VAL A 121 -2.08 4.20 -0.56
N ILE A 122 -1.76 3.09 0.12
CA ILE A 122 -2.41 2.69 1.37
C ILE A 122 -2.16 3.70 2.50
N ASN A 123 -0.95 4.26 2.60
CA ASN A 123 -0.53 5.13 3.70
C ASN A 123 -0.44 6.62 3.30
N LEU A 124 -1.34 7.09 2.43
CA LEU A 124 -1.37 8.51 1.99
C LEU A 124 -1.63 9.51 3.13
N GLN A 125 -2.20 9.04 4.25
CA GLN A 125 -2.41 9.85 5.46
C GLN A 125 -1.08 10.32 6.06
N ASN A 126 -0.06 9.45 6.10
CA ASN A 126 1.26 9.80 6.61
C ASN A 126 2.15 10.41 5.53
N LYS A 127 1.96 11.72 5.28
CA LYS A 127 2.64 12.47 4.22
C LYS A 127 4.17 12.42 4.31
N LEU A 128 4.73 12.38 5.52
CA LEU A 128 6.18 12.33 5.73
C LEU A 128 6.77 11.01 5.24
N ILE A 129 6.17 9.89 5.65
CA ILE A 129 6.61 8.56 5.24
C ILE A 129 6.47 8.37 3.73
N VAL A 130 5.35 8.83 3.16
CA VAL A 130 5.11 8.81 1.71
C VAL A 130 6.18 9.59 0.96
N PHE A 131 6.49 10.81 1.41
CA PHE A 131 7.52 11.65 0.80
C PHE A 131 8.90 10.96 0.81
N ILE A 132 9.30 10.38 1.95
CA ILE A 132 10.57 9.66 2.08
C ILE A 132 10.61 8.44 1.14
N SER A 133 9.50 7.71 1.03
CA SER A 133 9.39 6.53 0.15
C SER A 133 9.53 6.89 -1.33
N LEU A 134 8.86 7.96 -1.75
CA LEU A 134 8.95 8.49 -3.11
C LEU A 134 10.37 8.97 -3.42
N LEU A 135 11.02 9.66 -2.47
CA LEU A 135 12.40 10.09 -2.62
C LEU A 135 13.35 8.88 -2.74
N ALA A 136 13.17 7.85 -1.94
CA ALA A 136 13.96 6.62 -2.02
C ALA A 136 13.77 5.90 -3.38
N MET A 137 12.52 5.79 -3.87
CA MET A 137 12.26 5.26 -5.21
C MET A 137 12.93 6.10 -6.30
N LEU A 138 12.85 7.43 -6.21
CA LEU A 138 13.49 8.34 -7.17
C LEU A 138 15.00 8.11 -7.21
N VAL A 139 15.65 7.94 -6.05
CA VAL A 139 17.09 7.64 -5.99
C VAL A 139 17.41 6.29 -6.63
N ILE A 140 16.64 5.23 -6.32
CA ILE A 140 16.85 3.88 -6.87
C ILE A 140 16.71 3.90 -8.40
N PHE A 141 15.62 4.45 -8.92
CA PHE A 141 15.39 4.53 -10.36
C PHE A 141 16.36 5.51 -11.05
N GLY A 142 16.80 6.56 -10.36
CA GLY A 142 17.85 7.46 -10.83
C GLY A 142 19.19 6.75 -11.00
N ILE A 143 19.60 5.91 -10.04
CA ILE A 143 20.81 5.08 -10.14
C ILE A 143 20.67 4.08 -11.30
N LEU A 144 19.52 3.43 -11.43
CA LEU A 144 19.24 2.51 -12.53
C LEU A 144 19.36 3.22 -13.89
N GLY A 145 18.70 4.37 -14.04
CA GLY A 145 18.75 5.19 -15.25
C GLY A 145 20.17 5.61 -15.61
N TYR A 146 20.94 6.10 -14.63
CA TYR A 146 22.35 6.44 -14.82
C TYR A 146 23.20 5.25 -15.29
N ARG A 147 23.01 4.07 -14.69
CA ARG A 147 23.73 2.84 -15.08
C ARG A 147 23.39 2.39 -16.50
N VAL A 148 22.13 2.51 -16.90
CA VAL A 148 21.69 2.20 -18.26
C VAL A 148 22.36 3.17 -19.24
N VAL A 149 22.24 4.48 -19.01
CA VAL A 149 22.81 5.51 -19.90
C VAL A 149 24.33 5.39 -20.03
N LYS A 150 25.08 5.15 -18.95
CA LYS A 150 26.55 5.05 -18.98
C LYS A 150 27.07 3.77 -19.65
N LYS A 151 26.27 2.70 -19.71
CA LYS A 151 26.64 1.46 -20.40
C LYS A 151 26.48 1.56 -21.92
N PHE A 152 25.73 2.54 -22.39
CA PHE A 152 25.69 2.97 -23.78
C PHE A 152 26.73 4.07 -24.02
#